data_AF-A0A243B7T0-F1
#
_entry.id   AF-A0A243B7T0-F1
#
_cell.length_a   1.000
_cell.length_b   1.000
_cell.length_c   1.000
_cell.angle_alpha   90.00
_cell.angle_beta   90.00
_cell.angle_gamma   90.00
#
_symmetry.space_group_name_H-M   'P 1'
#
loop_
_entity.id
_entity.type
_entity.pdbx_description
1 polymer ?
#
loop_
_entity_poly.entity_id
_entity_poly.type
_entity_poly.pdbx_seq_one_letter_code
_entity_poly.pdbx_strand_id
1 'polypeptide(L)'
;MDNQNNEMKLGVVELRMQVTGLEQTIVDLARRVTMLEAELATKADITHIQEMVEQSLVIKQINDSKSVGMDCKVEVSLDGKVVAESIVEHTADSIQGRVIKGSEINETN
;
A
#
# COMPACT_ATOMS: atom_id res chain seq x y z
N MET A 1 -60.35 -30.00 38.80
CA MET A 1 -59.96 -28.61 38.49
C MET A 1 -58.47 -28.39 38.78
N ASP A 2 -57.94 -28.97 39.86
CA ASP A 2 -56.54 -28.75 40.28
C ASP A 2 -55.47 -29.32 39.33
N ASN A 3 -55.75 -30.44 38.64
CA ASN A 3 -54.77 -31.06 37.74
C ASN A 3 -54.44 -30.17 36.53
N GLN A 4 -55.47 -29.56 35.89
CA GLN A 4 -55.27 -28.64 34.76
C GLN A 4 -54.50 -27.37 35.18
N ASN A 5 -54.72 -26.90 36.40
CA ASN A 5 -53.99 -25.75 36.94
C ASN A 5 -52.50 -26.07 37.13
N ASN A 6 -52.17 -27.30 37.54
CA ASN A 6 -50.79 -27.74 37.72
C ASN A 6 -50.06 -27.95 36.38
N GLU A 7 -50.73 -28.52 35.38
CA GLU A 7 -50.20 -28.67 34.01
C GLU A 7 -49.92 -27.30 33.37
N MET A 8 -50.83 -26.34 33.52
CA MET A 8 -50.65 -24.99 33.03
C MET A 8 -49.46 -24.28 33.70
N LYS A 9 -49.31 -24.44 35.03
CA LYS A 9 -48.14 -23.91 35.76
C LYS A 9 -46.84 -24.53 35.28
N LEU A 10 -46.82 -25.84 35.03
CA LEU A 10 -45.66 -26.54 34.50
C LEU A 10 -45.27 -25.99 33.12
N GLY A 11 -46.24 -25.85 32.21
CA GLY A 11 -46.00 -25.26 30.88
C GLY A 11 -45.46 -23.83 30.94
N VAL A 12 -45.95 -23.00 31.87
CA VAL A 12 -45.44 -21.64 32.07
C VAL A 12 -43.98 -21.64 32.55
N VAL A 13 -43.60 -22.58 33.43
CA VAL A 13 -42.22 -22.70 33.91
C VAL A 13 -41.29 -23.14 32.78
N GLU A 14 -41.71 -24.12 31.99
CA GLU A 14 -40.94 -24.61 30.85
C GLU A 14 -40.71 -23.52 29.80
N LEU A 15 -41.77 -22.76 29.47
CA LEU A 15 -41.67 -21.61 28.56
C LEU A 15 -40.72 -20.54 29.10
N ARG A 16 -40.78 -20.21 30.40
CA ARG A 16 -39.86 -19.24 31.02
C ARG A 16 -38.40 -19.67 30.90
N MET A 17 -38.12 -20.96 31.10
CA MET A 17 -36.79 -21.51 30.98
C MET A 17 -36.28 -21.44 29.53
N GLN A 18 -37.12 -21.76 28.55
CA GLN A 18 -36.78 -21.62 27.13
C GLN A 18 -36.53 -20.16 26.74
N VAL A 19 -37.40 -19.23 27.18
CA VAL A 19 -37.24 -17.79 26.95
C VAL A 19 -35.91 -17.28 27.51
N THR A 20 -35.58 -17.66 28.74
CA THR A 20 -34.30 -17.27 29.37
C THR A 20 -33.09 -17.79 28.59
N GLY A 21 -33.17 -19.04 28.10
CA GLY A 21 -32.10 -19.62 27.26
C GLY A 21 -31.94 -18.92 25.92
N LEU A 22 -33.05 -18.52 25.29
CA LEU A 22 -33.05 -17.75 24.04
C LEU A 22 -32.48 -16.35 24.26
N GLU A 23 -32.85 -15.65 25.33
CA GLU A 23 -32.31 -14.34 25.68
C GLU A 23 -30.79 -14.39 25.83
N GLN A 24 -30.27 -15.40 26.53
CA GLN A 24 -28.83 -15.60 26.68
C GLN A 24 -28.14 -15.83 25.33
N THR A 25 -28.74 -16.63 24.45
CA THR A 25 -28.20 -16.92 23.12
C THR A 25 -28.17 -15.67 22.24
N ILE A 26 -29.20 -14.81 22.33
CA ILE A 26 -29.28 -13.54 21.60
C ILE A 26 -28.17 -12.58 22.06
N VAL A 27 -27.93 -12.47 23.38
CA VAL A 27 -26.86 -11.63 23.93
C VAL A 27 -25.48 -12.10 23.43
N ASP A 28 -25.22 -13.40 23.48
CA ASP A 28 -23.96 -13.97 23.00
C ASP A 28 -23.77 -13.76 21.49
N LEU A 29 -24.85 -13.89 20.71
CA LEU A 29 -24.82 -13.66 19.27
C LEU A 29 -24.55 -12.18 18.95
N ALA A 30 -25.23 -11.25 19.63
CA ALA A 30 -25.02 -9.81 19.45
C ALA A 30 -23.57 -9.41 19.74
N ARG A 31 -22.97 -9.99 20.80
CA ARG A 31 -21.55 -9.78 21.12
C ARG A 31 -20.62 -10.27 20.01
N ARG A 32 -20.88 -11.46 19.46
CA ARG A 32 -20.07 -12.02 18.35
C ARG A 32 -20.20 -11.19 17.08
N VAL A 33 -21.41 -10.74 16.74
CA VAL A 33 -21.64 -9.87 15.57
C VAL A 33 -20.88 -8.56 15.72
N THR A 34 -20.96 -7.92 16.89
CA THR A 34 -20.24 -6.66 17.16
C THR A 34 -18.72 -6.83 17.01
N MET A 35 -18.15 -7.94 17.49
CA MET A 35 -16.72 -8.24 17.31
C MET A 35 -16.35 -8.45 15.84
N LEU A 36 -17.16 -9.19 15.09
CA LEU A 36 -16.92 -9.43 13.67
C LEU A 36 -17.04 -8.15 12.84
N GLU A 37 -17.99 -7.28 13.16
CA GLU A 37 -18.13 -5.96 12.51
C GLU A 37 -16.89 -5.09 12.76
N ALA A 38 -16.37 -5.08 13.99
CA ALA A 38 -15.15 -4.34 14.32
C ALA A 38 -13.91 -4.91 13.60
N GLU A 39 -13.71 -6.23 13.61
CA GLU A 39 -12.62 -6.88 12.88
C GLU A 39 -12.74 -6.65 11.36
N LEU A 40 -13.95 -6.75 10.81
CA LEU A 40 -14.19 -6.50 9.40
C LEU A 40 -13.87 -5.05 9.03
N ALA A 41 -14.25 -4.06 9.87
CA ALA A 41 -13.89 -2.67 9.64
C ALA A 41 -12.37 -2.47 9.54
N THR A 42 -11.59 -3.11 10.42
CA THR A 42 -10.11 -3.04 10.36
C THR A 42 -9.51 -3.76 9.17
N LYS A 43 -10.13 -4.86 8.69
CA LYS A 43 -9.65 -5.59 7.51
C LYS A 43 -10.12 -4.94 6.20
N ALA A 44 -11.25 -4.24 6.25
CA ALA A 44 -11.81 -3.44 5.19
C ALA A 44 -11.18 -2.04 5.11
N ASP A 45 -10.03 -1.82 5.75
CA ASP A 45 -8.99 -0.85 5.36
C ASP A 45 -8.43 -1.18 3.95
N ILE A 46 -9.36 -1.38 3.01
CA ILE A 46 -9.24 -1.35 1.57
C ILE A 46 -8.48 -0.08 1.16
N THR A 47 -8.56 1.00 1.94
CA THR A 47 -7.78 2.22 1.77
C THR A 47 -6.27 1.93 1.69
N HIS A 48 -5.72 1.14 2.62
CA HIS A 48 -4.29 0.82 2.60
C HIS A 48 -3.90 -0.03 1.38
N ILE A 49 -4.77 -0.96 0.96
CA ILE A 49 -4.53 -1.79 -0.23
C ILE A 49 -4.67 -0.96 -1.52
N GLN A 50 -5.65 -0.05 -1.59
CA GLN A 50 -5.83 0.87 -2.72
C GLN A 50 -4.62 1.79 -2.86
N GLU A 51 -4.19 2.42 -1.76
CA GLU A 51 -2.97 3.23 -1.73
C GLU A 51 -1.73 2.42 -2.15
N MET A 52 -1.58 1.19 -1.66
CA MET A 52 -0.49 0.29 -2.05
C MET A 52 -0.54 -0.07 -3.54
N VAL A 53 -1.74 -0.30 -4.10
CA VAL A 53 -1.93 -0.58 -5.54
C VAL A 53 -1.58 0.65 -6.38
N GLU A 54 -2.03 1.84 -5.99
CA GLU A 54 -1.69 3.10 -6.67
C GLU A 54 -0.19 3.36 -6.65
N GLN A 55 0.46 3.24 -5.49
CA GLN A 55 1.92 3.38 -5.36
C GLN A 55 2.67 2.34 -6.20
N SER A 56 2.20 1.10 -6.22
CA SER A 56 2.81 0.04 -7.04
C SER A 56 2.70 0.34 -8.54
N LEU A 57 1.59 0.95 -8.97
CA LEU A 57 1.36 1.33 -10.37
C LEU A 57 2.30 2.46 -10.79
N VAL A 58 2.53 3.45 -9.91
CA VAL A 58 3.52 4.52 -10.11
C VAL A 58 4.94 3.95 -10.21
N ILE A 59 5.33 3.04 -9.31
CA ILE A 59 6.67 2.40 -9.34
C ILE A 59 6.87 1.63 -10.65
N LYS A 60 5.85 0.88 -11.09
CA LYS A 60 5.90 0.16 -12.36
C LYS A 60 6.11 1.13 -13.53
N GLN A 61 5.38 2.24 -13.57
CA GLN A 61 5.55 3.26 -14.62
C GLN A 61 6.96 3.86 -14.62
N ILE A 62 7.56 4.10 -13.45
CA ILE A 62 8.94 4.58 -13.34
C ILE A 62 9.91 3.53 -13.90
N ASN A 63 9.77 2.27 -13.51
CA ASN A 63 10.64 1.18 -13.98
C ASN A 63 10.49 0.91 -15.48
N ASP A 64 9.28 1.03 -16.01
CA ASP A 64 9.00 0.84 -17.43
C ASP A 64 9.36 2.09 -18.26
N SER A 65 9.58 3.25 -17.61
CA SER A 65 9.93 4.48 -18.31
C SER A 65 11.35 4.41 -18.87
N LYS A 66 11.54 4.94 -20.09
CA LYS A 66 12.87 5.07 -20.67
C LYS A 66 13.70 6.01 -19.79
N SER A 67 14.89 5.58 -19.38
CA SER A 67 15.80 6.47 -18.69
C SER A 67 16.14 7.66 -19.59
N VAL A 68 15.83 8.87 -19.14
CA VAL A 68 16.29 10.08 -19.83
C VAL A 68 17.69 10.36 -19.31
N GLY A 69 18.70 9.86 -20.01
CA GLY A 69 20.08 10.33 -19.84
C GLY A 69 20.15 11.77 -20.34
N MET A 70 20.56 12.70 -19.48
CA MET A 70 20.88 14.06 -19.89
C MET A 70 22.38 14.15 -20.05
N ASP A 71 22.85 14.13 -21.29
CA ASP A 71 24.24 14.44 -21.59
C ASP A 71 24.43 15.94 -21.41
N CYS A 72 25.30 16.31 -20.48
CA CYS A 72 25.64 17.70 -20.27
C CYS A 72 26.84 18.05 -21.15
N LYS A 73 26.62 18.85 -22.19
CA LYS A 73 27.70 19.43 -23.00
C LYS A 73 28.08 20.80 -22.42
N VAL A 74 29.35 20.94 -22.05
CA VAL A 74 29.93 22.22 -21.64
C VAL A 74 31.01 22.61 -22.64
N GLU A 75 30.90 23.84 -23.14
CA GLU A 75 31.79 24.38 -24.18
C GLU A 75 32.39 25.70 -23.69
N VAL A 76 33.71 25.84 -23.84
CA VAL A 76 34.43 27.09 -23.53
C VAL A 76 35.00 27.64 -24.83
N SER A 77 34.63 28.87 -25.19
CA SER A 77 35.08 29.55 -26.41
C SER A 77 35.72 30.90 -26.12
N LEU A 78 36.70 31.25 -26.96
CA LEU A 78 37.36 32.55 -26.98
C LEU A 78 37.27 33.08 -28.42
N ASP A 79 36.75 34.29 -28.61
CA ASP A 79 36.52 34.91 -29.93
C ASP A 79 35.73 34.02 -30.93
N GLY A 80 34.76 33.25 -30.42
CA GLY A 80 33.91 32.38 -31.26
C GLY A 80 34.59 31.08 -31.71
N LYS A 81 35.84 30.82 -31.28
CA LYS A 81 36.53 29.54 -31.49
C LYS A 81 36.40 28.69 -30.24
N VAL A 82 35.91 27.45 -30.38
CA VAL A 82 35.83 26.47 -29.29
C VAL A 82 37.24 26.07 -28.87
N VAL A 83 37.59 26.30 -27.62
CA VAL A 83 38.93 26.02 -27.06
C VAL A 83 38.94 24.71 -26.29
N ALA A 84 37.83 24.36 -25.64
CA ALA A 84 37.66 23.08 -24.96
C ALA A 84 36.19 22.66 -24.97
N GLU A 85 35.95 21.39 -25.25
CA GLU A 85 34.64 20.74 -25.22
C GLU A 85 34.70 19.54 -24.28
N SER A 86 33.73 19.42 -23.37
CA SER A 86 33.57 18.26 -22.51
C SER A 86 32.13 17.76 -22.59
N ILE A 87 31.99 16.47 -22.91
CA ILE A 87 30.71 15.77 -22.95
C ILE A 87 30.76 14.72 -21.85
N VAL A 88 29.87 14.86 -20.87
CA VAL A 88 29.71 13.86 -19.81
C VAL A 88 28.46 13.05 -20.13
N GLU A 89 28.66 11.79 -20.50
CA GLU A 89 27.59 10.81 -20.74
C GLU A 89 27.15 10.19 -19.41
N HIS A 90 25.90 10.43 -19.03
CA HIS A 90 25.33 9.90 -17.79
C HIS A 90 24.49 8.65 -18.07
N THR A 91 25.13 7.50 -18.19
CA THR A 91 24.44 6.20 -18.18
C THR A 91 23.92 5.91 -16.78
N ALA A 92 22.78 5.24 -16.62
CA ALA A 92 22.16 4.95 -15.31
C ALA A 92 23.09 4.19 -14.32
N ASP A 93 24.13 3.51 -14.82
CA ASP A 93 25.18 2.85 -14.03
C ASP A 93 26.22 3.81 -13.42
N SER A 94 26.16 5.11 -13.74
CA SER A 94 27.14 6.13 -13.34
C SER A 94 27.09 6.53 -11.86
N ILE A 95 26.15 6.00 -11.06
CA ILE A 95 26.15 6.09 -9.59
C ILE A 95 27.09 5.03 -8.97
N GLN A 96 27.93 4.35 -9.75
CA GLN A 96 29.20 3.85 -9.21
C GLN A 96 30.21 4.99 -9.28
N GLY A 97 30.68 5.46 -8.12
CA GLY A 97 31.75 6.46 -7.98
C GLY A 97 33.04 6.05 -8.67
N ARG A 98 33.08 6.21 -10.00
CA ARG A 98 34.21 5.88 -10.85
C ARG A 98 34.78 7.19 -11.33
N VAL A 99 36.01 7.45 -10.89
CA VAL A 99 36.88 8.52 -11.39
C VAL A 99 36.83 8.47 -12.92
N ILE A 100 36.41 9.56 -13.56
CA ILE A 100 36.50 9.73 -15.02
C ILE A 100 37.98 9.59 -15.38
N LYS A 101 38.35 8.44 -15.94
CA LYS A 101 39.69 8.18 -16.41
C LYS A 101 39.68 8.39 -17.92
N GLY A 102 40.22 9.52 -18.36
CA GLY A 102 40.51 9.79 -19.76
C GLY A 102 39.81 11.03 -20.32
N SER A 103 40.35 12.21 -20.04
CA SER A 103 40.18 13.35 -20.96
C SER A 103 41.37 13.31 -21.92
N GLU A 104 41.18 12.80 -23.13
CA GLU A 104 42.16 13.00 -24.21
C GLU A 104 42.01 14.43 -24.73
N ILE A 105 42.92 15.30 -24.29
CA ILE A 105 43.12 16.64 -24.84
C ILE A 105 43.87 16.49 -26.16
N ASN A 106 43.13 16.55 -27.26
CA ASN A 106 43.74 16.65 -28.58
C ASN A 106 44.08 18.13 -28.85
N GLU A 107 45.29 18.54 -28.47
CA GLU A 107 45.85 19.82 -28.89
C GLU A 107 46.01 19.80 -30.42
N THR A 108 45.23 20.62 -31.11
CA THR A 108 45.41 20.85 -32.56
C THR A 108 46.31 22.07 -32.70
N ASN A 109 47.57 21.86 -33.09
CA ASN A 109 48.54 22.92 -33.44
C ASN A 109 48.08 23.73 -34.66
#